data_AF-A0A7W4Z1Y0-F1
#
_entry.id   AF-A0A7W4Z1Y0-F1
#
_cell.length_a   1.000
_cell.length_b   1.000
_cell.length_c   1.000
_cell.angle_alpha   90.00
_cell.angle_beta   90.00
_cell.angle_gamma   90.00
#
_symmetry.space_group_name_H-M   'P 1'
#
loop_
_entity.id
_entity.type
_entity.pdbx_description
1 polymer ?
#
loop_
_entity_poly.entity_id
_entity_poly.type
_entity_poly.pdbx_seq_one_letter_code
_entity_poly.pdbx_strand_id
1 'polypeptide(L)'
;MTRRRRDLDAERRDLAAAADRLLAGTPLRSTTGKLNGTQLITESGLRRDVVYGDHKNLVDDFTARVKAQHATPSSIARVADKNRALRDENDALKRQLAEEHETTKTLTKIIGELSLELHQAREGLTSLQQVPHIGAHSSAQRAGA
;
A
#
# COMPACT_ATOMS: atom_id res chain seq x y z
N MET A 1 -41.86 -52.76 -8.03
CA MET A 1 -40.73 -51.84 -7.82
C MET A 1 -41.10 -50.85 -6.72
N THR A 2 -40.59 -51.06 -5.51
CA THR A 2 -40.82 -50.20 -4.35
C THR A 2 -40.11 -48.87 -4.58
N ARG A 3 -40.86 -47.79 -4.83
CA ARG A 3 -40.29 -46.43 -4.80
C ARG A 3 -39.67 -46.25 -3.41
N ARG A 4 -38.34 -46.18 -3.35
CA ARG A 4 -37.59 -45.85 -2.13
C ARG A 4 -38.22 -44.60 -1.53
N ARG A 5 -38.74 -44.71 -0.31
CA ARG A 5 -39.36 -43.57 0.38
C ARG A 5 -38.28 -42.50 0.49
N ARG A 6 -38.52 -41.34 -0.12
CA ARG A 6 -37.57 -40.23 -0.08
C ARG A 6 -37.47 -39.74 1.35
N ASP A 7 -36.25 -39.59 1.84
CA ASP A 7 -35.95 -39.01 3.15
C ASP A 7 -35.66 -37.52 2.94
N LEU A 8 -36.72 -36.72 3.00
CA LEU A 8 -36.65 -35.29 2.77
C LEU A 8 -35.73 -34.58 3.77
N ASP A 9 -35.62 -35.10 5.00
CA ASP A 9 -34.77 -34.51 6.04
C ASP A 9 -33.28 -34.81 5.79
N ALA A 10 -32.96 -35.99 5.27
CA ALA A 10 -31.61 -36.29 4.80
C ALA A 10 -31.23 -35.40 3.61
N GLU A 11 -32.10 -35.30 2.60
CA GLU A 11 -31.88 -34.45 1.42
C GLU A 11 -31.68 -32.97 1.81
N ARG A 12 -32.52 -32.46 2.73
CA ARG A 12 -32.41 -31.08 3.23
C ARG A 12 -31.07 -30.83 3.92
N ARG A 13 -30.61 -31.78 4.75
CA ARG A 13 -29.32 -31.69 5.44
C ARG A 13 -28.15 -31.70 4.46
N ASP A 14 -28.19 -32.58 3.47
CA ASP A 14 -27.15 -32.69 2.45
C ASP A 14 -27.04 -31.41 1.61
N LEU A 15 -28.19 -30.82 1.24
CA LEU A 15 -28.24 -29.56 0.50
C LEU A 15 -27.75 -28.37 1.33
N ALA A 16 -28.12 -28.29 2.60
CA ALA A 16 -27.65 -27.24 3.51
C ALA A 16 -26.13 -27.35 3.73
N ALA A 17 -25.61 -28.55 4.00
CA ALA A 17 -24.18 -28.77 4.17
C ALA A 17 -23.38 -28.43 2.90
N ALA A 18 -23.93 -28.72 1.72
CA ALA A 18 -23.35 -28.32 0.45
C ALA A 18 -23.31 -26.79 0.27
N ALA A 19 -24.38 -26.10 0.64
CA ALA A 19 -24.43 -24.64 0.61
C ALA A 19 -23.35 -24.03 1.53
N ASP A 20 -23.21 -24.53 2.75
CA ASP A 20 -22.22 -24.02 3.70
C ASP A 20 -20.79 -24.24 3.20
N ARG A 21 -20.48 -25.41 2.64
CA ARG A 21 -19.15 -25.69 2.05
C ARG A 21 -18.83 -24.77 0.87
N LEU A 22 -19.81 -24.52 -0.02
CA LEU A 22 -19.63 -23.60 -1.13
C LEU A 22 -19.39 -22.17 -0.65
N LEU A 23 -20.20 -21.69 0.30
CA LEU A 23 -20.03 -20.35 0.89
C LEU A 23 -18.71 -20.20 1.65
N ALA A 24 -18.19 -21.28 2.25
CA ALA A 24 -16.89 -21.30 2.92
C ALA A 24 -15.70 -21.49 1.96
N GLY A 25 -15.94 -21.69 0.66
CA GLY A 25 -14.88 -21.91 -0.34
C GLY A 25 -14.18 -23.27 -0.22
N THR A 26 -14.81 -24.26 0.41
CA THR A 26 -14.27 -25.63 0.60
C THR A 26 -15.14 -26.70 -0.08
N PRO A 27 -15.34 -26.62 -1.42
CA PRO A 27 -16.17 -27.58 -2.14
C PRO A 27 -15.53 -28.98 -2.16
N LEU A 28 -16.36 -30.02 -2.07
CA LEU A 28 -15.92 -31.42 -2.14
C LEU A 28 -16.15 -32.03 -3.53
N ARG A 29 -17.20 -31.61 -4.24
CA ARG A 29 -17.62 -32.20 -5.53
C ARG A 29 -17.69 -31.16 -6.65
N SER A 30 -17.95 -29.89 -6.31
CA SER A 30 -17.91 -28.79 -7.26
C SER A 30 -16.46 -28.49 -7.69
N THR A 31 -16.16 -28.65 -8.98
CA THR A 31 -14.81 -28.47 -9.52
C THR A 31 -14.42 -27.00 -9.72
N THR A 32 -15.41 -26.13 -9.92
CA THR A 32 -15.16 -24.70 -10.21
C THR A 32 -15.40 -23.80 -9.00
N GLY A 33 -16.08 -24.28 -7.96
CA GLY A 33 -16.39 -23.48 -6.76
C GLY A 33 -17.31 -22.27 -7.00
N LYS A 34 -17.92 -22.15 -8.19
CA LYS A 34 -18.83 -21.04 -8.52
C LYS A 34 -20.06 -21.08 -7.62
N LEU A 35 -20.45 -19.92 -7.08
CA LEU A 35 -21.62 -19.78 -6.23
C LEU A 35 -22.90 -19.66 -7.06
N ASN A 36 -23.37 -20.77 -7.64
CA ASN A 36 -24.61 -20.84 -8.39
C ASN A 36 -25.37 -22.15 -8.11
N GLY A 37 -26.67 -22.18 -8.45
CA GLY A 37 -27.54 -23.33 -8.18
C GLY A 37 -27.07 -24.64 -8.80
N THR A 38 -26.42 -24.62 -9.96
CA THR A 38 -25.87 -25.83 -10.59
C THR A 38 -24.74 -26.44 -9.78
N GLN A 39 -23.85 -25.60 -9.23
CA GLN A 39 -22.78 -26.08 -8.36
C GLN A 39 -23.32 -26.54 -7.01
N LEU A 40 -24.37 -25.90 -6.48
CA LEU A 40 -25.05 -26.37 -5.26
C LEU A 40 -25.66 -27.77 -5.43
N ILE A 41 -26.30 -28.02 -6.57
CA ILE A 41 -26.84 -29.35 -6.92
C ILE A 41 -25.70 -30.37 -7.05
N THR A 42 -24.62 -30.00 -7.73
CA THR A 42 -23.44 -30.86 -7.90
C THR A 42 -22.77 -31.19 -6.57
N GLU A 43 -22.67 -30.20 -5.68
CA GLU A 43 -22.04 -30.31 -4.36
C GLU A 43 -22.88 -31.14 -3.39
N SER A 44 -24.21 -31.01 -3.43
CA SER A 44 -25.13 -31.81 -2.61
C SER A 44 -25.28 -33.25 -3.11
N GLY A 45 -24.97 -33.53 -4.37
CA GLY A 45 -25.16 -34.84 -4.99
C GLY A 45 -26.64 -35.20 -5.22
N LEU A 46 -27.55 -34.25 -5.01
CA LEU A 46 -28.98 -34.43 -5.24
C LEU A 46 -29.33 -34.21 -6.71
N ARG A 47 -30.46 -34.78 -7.14
CA ARG A 47 -30.96 -34.58 -8.50
C ARG A 47 -31.70 -33.23 -8.59
N ARG A 48 -31.61 -32.57 -9.75
CA ARG A 48 -32.19 -31.24 -10.00
C ARG A 48 -33.71 -31.19 -9.77
N ASP A 49 -34.42 -32.24 -10.16
CA ASP A 49 -35.87 -32.38 -9.97
C ASP A 49 -36.25 -32.44 -8.48
N VAL A 50 -35.45 -33.10 -7.66
CA VAL A 50 -35.63 -33.16 -6.19
C VAL A 50 -35.37 -31.80 -5.56
N VAL A 51 -34.27 -31.15 -5.93
CA VAL A 51 -33.87 -29.85 -5.35
C VAL A 51 -34.89 -28.76 -5.65
N TYR A 52 -35.32 -28.61 -6.91
CA TYR A 52 -36.29 -27.57 -7.27
C TYR A 52 -37.75 -27.94 -6.96
N GLY A 53 -38.05 -29.23 -6.76
CA GLY A 53 -39.38 -29.68 -6.37
C GLY A 53 -39.65 -29.43 -4.88
N ASP A 54 -38.79 -29.95 -4.01
CA ASP A 54 -39.06 -30.00 -2.57
C ASP A 54 -38.18 -29.04 -1.74
N HIS A 55 -37.04 -28.59 -2.28
CA HIS A 55 -36.03 -27.81 -1.53
C HIS A 55 -35.69 -26.46 -2.20
N LYS A 56 -36.61 -25.91 -2.99
CA LYS A 56 -36.39 -24.65 -3.73
C LYS A 56 -36.03 -23.48 -2.79
N ASN A 57 -36.66 -23.42 -1.63
CA ASN A 57 -36.38 -22.42 -0.59
C ASN A 57 -34.90 -22.37 -0.20
N LEU A 58 -34.22 -23.52 -0.08
CA LEU A 58 -32.80 -23.57 0.25
C LEU A 58 -31.91 -23.04 -0.88
N VAL A 59 -32.30 -23.25 -2.14
CA VAL A 59 -31.60 -22.68 -3.29
C VAL A 59 -31.76 -21.15 -3.33
N ASP A 60 -32.96 -20.67 -3.03
CA ASP A 60 -33.27 -19.24 -2.96
C ASP A 60 -32.49 -18.58 -1.81
N ASP A 61 -32.46 -19.20 -0.63
CA ASP A 61 -31.67 -18.76 0.54
C ASP A 61 -30.17 -18.73 0.24
N PHE A 62 -29.64 -19.79 -0.38
CA PHE A 62 -28.24 -19.82 -0.82
C PHE A 62 -27.96 -18.67 -1.79
N THR A 63 -28.81 -18.47 -2.79
CA THR A 63 -28.66 -17.38 -3.77
C THR A 63 -28.73 -16.01 -3.10
N ALA A 64 -29.60 -15.83 -2.11
CA ALA A 64 -29.69 -14.59 -1.33
C ALA A 64 -28.41 -14.34 -0.52
N ARG A 65 -27.85 -15.38 0.12
CA ARG A 65 -26.58 -15.28 0.87
C ARG A 65 -25.40 -14.97 -0.05
N VAL A 66 -25.33 -15.60 -1.22
CA VAL A 66 -24.33 -15.32 -2.26
C VAL A 66 -24.43 -13.87 -2.72
N LYS A 67 -25.64 -13.37 -2.98
CA LYS A 67 -25.89 -11.96 -3.31
C LYS A 67 -25.50 -11.04 -2.17
N ALA A 68 -25.72 -11.40 -0.91
CA ALA A 68 -25.32 -10.59 0.23
C ALA A 68 -23.79 -10.55 0.41
N GLN A 69 -23.07 -11.64 0.14
CA GLN A 69 -21.60 -11.67 0.14
C GLN A 69 -20.99 -10.88 -1.02
N HIS A 70 -21.62 -10.91 -2.20
CA HIS A 70 -21.14 -10.22 -3.41
C HIS A 70 -21.77 -8.84 -3.65
N ALA A 71 -22.76 -8.43 -2.85
CA ALA A 71 -23.22 -7.06 -2.82
C ALA A 71 -22.07 -6.24 -2.26
N THR A 72 -21.20 -5.73 -3.15
CA THR A 72 -20.03 -4.92 -2.84
C THR A 72 -20.41 -3.95 -1.72
N PRO A 73 -19.99 -4.21 -0.47
CA PRO A 73 -20.43 -3.37 0.60
C PRO A 73 -19.83 -1.99 0.32
N SER A 74 -20.63 -0.94 0.45
CA SER A 74 -20.23 0.46 0.20
C SER A 74 -18.94 0.86 0.94
N SER A 75 -18.58 0.09 1.98
CA SER A 75 -17.29 0.13 2.66
C SER A 75 -16.07 -0.13 1.75
N ILE A 76 -16.14 -1.07 0.80
CA ILE A 76 -15.00 -1.38 -0.11
C ILE A 76 -14.79 -0.25 -1.12
N ALA A 77 -15.86 0.31 -1.68
CA ALA A 77 -15.77 1.49 -2.55
C ALA A 77 -15.15 2.68 -1.79
N ARG A 78 -15.63 2.94 -0.57
CA ARG A 78 -15.08 3.97 0.31
C ARG A 78 -13.61 3.73 0.67
N VAL A 79 -13.19 2.48 0.86
CA VAL A 79 -11.79 2.13 1.12
C VAL A 79 -10.93 2.32 -0.14
N ALA A 80 -11.45 1.98 -1.32
CA ALA A 80 -10.75 2.23 -2.59
C ALA A 80 -10.55 3.73 -2.84
N ASP A 81 -11.57 4.55 -2.57
CA ASP A 81 -11.50 6.01 -2.70
C ASP A 81 -10.51 6.62 -1.70
N LYS A 82 -10.54 6.17 -0.43
CA LYS A 82 -9.56 6.58 0.59
C LYS A 82 -8.13 6.19 0.20
N ASN A 83 -7.94 4.97 -0.31
CA ASN A 83 -6.62 4.54 -0.77
C ASN A 83 -6.11 5.36 -1.94
N ARG A 84 -7.01 5.81 -2.84
CA ARG A 84 -6.63 6.71 -3.93
C ARG A 84 -6.19 8.06 -3.39
N ALA A 85 -7.00 8.67 -2.52
CA ALA A 85 -6.68 9.95 -1.90
C ALA A 85 -5.35 9.91 -1.12
N LEU A 86 -5.11 8.84 -0.34
CA LEU A 86 -3.86 8.66 0.41
C LEU A 86 -2.64 8.49 -0.51
N ARG A 87 -2.79 7.85 -1.67
CA ARG A 87 -1.70 7.74 -2.65
C ARG A 87 -1.38 9.09 -3.27
N ASP A 88 -2.41 9.85 -3.65
CA ASP A 88 -2.23 11.18 -4.23
C ASP A 88 -1.55 12.13 -3.22
N GLU A 89 -1.93 12.06 -1.94
CA GLU A 89 -1.28 12.80 -0.86
C GLU A 89 0.17 12.35 -0.63
N ASN A 90 0.43 11.04 -0.64
CA ASN A 90 1.80 10.53 -0.49
C ASN A 90 2.72 10.98 -1.62
N ASP A 91 2.22 11.00 -2.86
CA ASP A 91 2.97 11.48 -4.02
C ASP A 91 3.20 12.99 -3.95
N ALA A 92 2.22 13.77 -3.46
CA ALA A 92 2.41 15.20 -3.20
C ALA A 92 3.49 15.45 -2.13
N LEU A 93 3.44 14.75 -1.00
CA LEU A 93 4.42 14.86 0.07
C LEU A 93 5.82 14.46 -0.38
N LYS A 94 5.95 13.41 -1.21
CA LYS A 94 7.25 13.02 -1.78
C LYS A 94 7.85 14.11 -2.68
N ARG A 95 7.02 14.79 -3.46
CA ARG A 95 7.48 15.92 -4.30
C ARG A 95 7.96 17.08 -3.43
N GLN A 96 7.20 17.44 -2.39
CA GLN A 96 7.61 18.48 -1.44
C GLN A 96 8.92 18.13 -0.73
N LEU A 97 9.06 16.88 -0.26
CA LEU A 97 10.29 16.43 0.38
C LEU A 97 11.51 16.52 -0.57
N ALA A 98 11.33 16.17 -1.84
CA ALA A 98 12.40 16.30 -2.84
C ALA A 98 12.80 17.76 -3.08
N GLU A 99 11.83 18.68 -3.13
CA GLU A 99 12.08 20.12 -3.29
C GLU A 99 12.82 20.72 -2.08
N GLU A 100 12.42 20.35 -0.87
CA GLU A 100 13.10 20.75 0.37
C GLU A 100 14.54 20.21 0.42
N HIS A 101 14.77 18.98 -0.04
CA HIS A 101 16.10 18.39 -0.11
C HIS A 101 17.01 19.13 -1.10
N GLU A 102 16.51 19.48 -2.29
CA GLU A 102 17.30 20.26 -3.26
C GLU A 102 17.59 21.68 -2.75
N THR A 103 16.64 22.30 -2.05
CA THR A 103 16.83 23.59 -1.39
C THR A 103 17.92 23.50 -0.32
N THR A 104 17.83 22.51 0.56
CA THR A 104 18.81 22.26 1.63
C THR A 104 20.22 22.03 1.06
N LYS A 105 20.32 21.25 -0.01
CA LYS A 105 21.59 20.98 -0.70
C LYS A 105 22.19 22.25 -1.29
N THR A 106 21.36 23.09 -1.90
CA THR A 106 21.79 24.39 -2.45
C THR A 106 22.30 25.32 -1.36
N LEU A 107 21.57 25.43 -0.25
CA LEU A 107 21.98 26.23 0.91
C LEU A 107 23.29 25.71 1.52
N THR A 108 23.44 24.40 1.63
CA THR A 108 24.68 23.78 2.15
C THR A 108 25.89 24.15 1.29
N LYS A 109 25.72 24.14 -0.04
CA LYS A 109 26.79 24.55 -0.97
C LYS A 109 27.17 26.02 -0.79
N ILE A 110 26.18 26.91 -0.73
CA ILE A 110 26.40 28.35 -0.53
C ILE A 110 27.11 28.62 0.81
N ILE A 111 26.69 27.95 1.89
CA ILE A 111 27.34 28.08 3.19
C ILE A 111 28.81 27.63 3.12
N GLY A 112 29.10 26.55 2.40
CA GLY A 112 30.47 26.08 2.18
C GLY A 112 31.33 27.10 1.44
N GLU A 113 30.82 27.66 0.34
CA GLU A 113 31.51 28.69 -0.45
C GLU A 113 31.76 29.96 0.39
N LEU A 114 30.75 30.47 1.08
CA LEU A 114 30.88 31.63 1.96
C LEU A 114 31.86 31.40 3.10
N SER A 115 31.88 30.20 3.69
CA SER A 115 32.83 29.85 4.75
C SER A 115 34.27 29.87 4.25
N LEU A 116 34.49 29.38 3.03
CA LEU A 116 35.80 29.40 2.38
C LEU A 116 36.26 30.83 2.06
N GLU A 117 35.39 31.65 1.46
CA GLU A 117 35.67 33.05 1.16
C GLU A 117 36.01 33.85 2.42
N LEU A 118 35.25 33.62 3.49
CA LEU A 118 35.47 34.28 4.79
C LEU A 118 36.83 33.85 5.38
N HIS A 119 37.18 32.56 5.29
CA HIS A 119 38.47 32.06 5.74
C HIS A 119 39.63 32.71 4.97
N GLN A 120 39.54 32.74 3.63
CA GLN A 120 40.55 33.36 2.76
C GLN A 120 40.70 34.87 3.04
N ALA A 121 39.59 35.59 3.25
CA ALA A 121 39.62 37.01 3.59
C ALA A 121 40.34 37.26 4.93
N ARG A 122 40.11 36.40 5.93
CA ARG A 122 40.81 36.47 7.22
C ARG A 122 42.31 36.19 7.07
N GLU A 123 42.69 35.17 6.30
CA GLU A 123 44.10 34.86 6.05
C GLU A 123 44.81 36.01 5.32
N GLY A 124 44.17 36.59 4.30
CA GLY A 124 44.67 37.76 3.58
C GLY A 124 44.92 38.96 4.49
N LEU A 125 43.97 39.30 5.36
CA LEU A 125 44.13 40.35 6.38
C LEU A 125 45.31 40.07 7.33
N THR A 126 45.46 38.82 7.74
CA THR A 126 46.56 38.41 8.64
C THR A 126 47.91 38.53 7.93
N SER A 127 47.98 38.16 6.65
CA SER A 127 49.21 38.28 5.84
C SER A 127 49.63 39.74 5.64
N LEU A 128 48.68 40.65 5.43
CA LEU A 128 48.94 42.09 5.29
C LEU A 128 49.46 42.71 6.60
N GLN A 129 49.00 42.23 7.75
CA GLN A 129 49.51 42.66 9.06
C GLN A 129 50.92 42.14 9.37
N GLN A 130 51.34 41.03 8.78
CA GLN A 130 52.66 40.40 9.03
C GLN A 130 53.78 40.94 8.13
N VAL A 131 53.50 41.85 7.20
CA VAL A 131 54.53 42.50 6.38
C VAL A 131 55.47 43.29 7.31
N PRO A 132 56.76 42.91 7.44
CA PRO A 132 57.67 43.59 8.34
C PRO A 132 57.90 45.02 7.84
N HIS A 133 57.88 46.00 8.75
CA HIS A 133 58.37 47.35 8.50
C HIS A 133 59.88 47.31 8.20
N ILE A 134 60.25 47.00 6.96
CA ILE A 134 61.62 47.16 6.46
C ILE A 134 61.80 48.65 6.17
N GLY A 135 62.26 49.42 7.16
CA GLY A 135 62.40 50.85 6.96
C GLY A 135 62.80 51.69 8.18
N ALA A 136 63.51 51.16 9.17
CA ALA A 136 64.28 51.97 10.11
C ALA A 136 65.46 51.13 10.58
N HIS A 137 66.64 51.74 10.75
CA HIS A 137 67.93 51.11 11.09
C HIS A 137 68.74 50.55 9.91
N SER A 138 69.26 51.42 9.05
CA SER A 138 70.63 51.25 8.54
C SER A 138 71.16 52.53 7.88
N SER A 139 71.53 53.53 8.68
CA SER A 139 72.47 54.57 8.26
C SER A 139 73.14 55.21 9.49
N ALA A 140 73.85 54.40 10.27
CA ALA A 140 74.71 54.89 11.34
C ALA A 140 75.93 53.98 11.54
N GLN A 141 76.69 53.74 10.46
CA GLN A 141 78.08 53.26 10.60
C GLN A 141 78.86 53.48 9.31
N ARG A 142 79.44 54.67 9.19
CA ARG A 142 80.70 54.92 8.44
C ARG A 142 81.28 56.25 8.92
N ALA A 143 81.82 56.21 10.14
CA ALA A 143 82.81 57.15 10.62
C ALA A 143 83.81 56.34 11.45
N GLY A 144 85.08 56.30 11.04
CA GLY A 144 86.16 55.74 11.85
C GLY A 144 87.25 55.01 11.06
N ALA A 145 88.38 55.72 10.93
CA ALA A 145 89.74 55.28 10.58
C ALA A 145 90.04 54.93 9.12
#